data_AF-A0A8T5REP3-F1
#
_entry.id   AF-A0A8T5REP3-F1
#
_cell.length_a   1.000
_cell.length_b   1.000
_cell.length_c   1.000
_cell.angle_alpha   90.00
_cell.angle_beta   90.00
_cell.angle_gamma   90.00
#
_symmetry.space_group_name_H-M   'P 1'
#
loop_
_entity.id
_entity.type
_entity.pdbx_description
1 polymer ?
#
loop_
_entity_poly.entity_id
_entity_poly.type
_entity_poly.pdbx_seq_one_letter_code
_entity_poly.pdbx_strand_id
1 'polypeptide(L)' 'LIDNKISGTYYLADLILPTAVTGVETDGLAFRFDHVPIELKKIRNPPIEIPSDEELLDKIINRLEES' A
#
# COMPACT_ATOMS: atom_id res chain seq x y z
N LEU A 1 10.93 -3.37 -0.68
CA LEU A 1 10.20 -2.28 0.00
C LEU A 1 8.87 -2.09 -0.68
N ILE A 2 7.77 -2.17 0.07
CA ILE A 2 6.43 -1.80 -0.40
C ILE A 2 6.18 -0.39 0.12
N ASP A 3 6.30 0.59 -0.76
CA ASP A 3 6.15 2.01 -0.44
C ASP A 3 6.03 2.80 -1.75
N ASN A 4 5.34 3.93 -1.70
CA ASN A 4 5.20 4.87 -2.81
C ASN A 4 6.02 6.15 -2.61
N LYS A 5 6.77 6.25 -1.51
CA LYS A 5 7.65 7.39 -1.19
C LYS A 5 9.13 7.01 -1.29
N ILE A 6 9.92 8.00 -1.67
CA ILE A 6 11.38 7.93 -1.56
C ILE A 6 11.74 8.24 -0.11
N SER A 7 12.25 7.24 0.59
CA SER A 7 12.69 7.31 1.99
C SER A 7 14.12 6.79 2.14
N GLY A 8 14.69 6.81 3.34
CA GLY A 8 15.99 6.18 3.59
C GLY A 8 15.99 4.68 3.22
N THR A 9 14.90 3.98 3.52
CA THR A 9 14.72 2.56 3.20
C THR A 9 14.63 2.31 1.70
N TYR A 10 14.13 3.27 0.92
CA TYR A 10 14.08 3.17 -0.55
C TYR A 10 15.47 2.95 -1.13
N TYR A 11 16.47 3.69 -0.66
CA TYR A 11 17.85 3.58 -1.17
C TYR A 11 18.57 2.30 -0.75
N LEU A 12 18.07 1.61 0.28
CA LEU A 12 18.66 0.36 0.79
C LEU A 12 18.01 -0.90 0.21
N ALA A 13 16.83 -0.79 -0.41
CA ALA A 13 16.06 -1.93 -0.86
C ALA A 13 16.49 -2.41 -2.26
N ASP A 14 16.64 -3.73 -2.43
CA ASP A 14 16.95 -4.35 -3.73
C ASP A 14 15.78 -4.26 -4.72
N LEU A 15 14.54 -4.20 -4.20
CA LEU A 15 13.32 -4.16 -4.99
C LEU A 15 12.33 -3.18 -4.36
N ILE A 16 11.76 -2.31 -5.19
CA ILE A 16 10.69 -1.39 -4.83
C ILE A 16 9.40 -1.86 -5.49
N LEU A 17 8.34 -2.01 -4.70
CA LEU A 17 7.00 -2.34 -5.16
C LEU A 17 6.07 -1.17 -4.81
N PRO A 18 5.73 -0.29 -5.77
CA PRO A 18 4.90 0.87 -5.48
C PRO A 18 3.43 0.49 -5.31
N THR A 19 2.77 1.14 -4.35
CA THR A 19 1.35 0.94 -4.03
C THR A 19 0.59 2.26 -3.98
N ALA A 20 -0.74 2.18 -4.06
CA ALA A 20 -1.64 3.33 -3.98
C ALA A 20 -1.63 3.98 -2.59
N VAL A 21 -1.81 5.30 -2.52
CA VAL A 21 -1.91 6.00 -1.22
C VAL A 21 -3.27 5.73 -0.57
N THR A 22 -3.27 5.07 0.58
CA THR A 22 -4.47 4.85 1.40
C THR A 22 -5.07 6.17 1.90
N GLY A 23 -6.39 6.31 1.76
CA GLY A 23 -7.12 7.55 2.07
C GLY A 23 -6.98 8.66 1.02
N VAL A 24 -6.29 8.40 -0.10
CA VAL A 24 -6.23 9.31 -1.24
C VAL A 24 -6.65 8.61 -2.53
N GLU A 25 -6.00 7.48 -2.83
CA GLU A 25 -6.10 6.73 -4.08
C GLU A 25 -6.82 5.38 -3.91
N THR A 26 -6.84 4.86 -2.68
CA THR A 26 -7.60 3.68 -2.24
C THR A 26 -8.25 3.94 -0.88
N ASP A 27 -9.32 3.21 -0.57
CA ASP A 27 -9.92 3.20 0.77
C ASP A 27 -9.01 2.44 1.76
N GLY A 28 -9.29 2.58 3.05
CA GLY A 28 -8.63 1.78 4.08
C GLY A 28 -8.99 2.17 5.50
N LEU A 29 -8.15 1.75 6.44
CA LEU A 29 -8.35 1.97 7.87
C LEU A 29 -7.04 2.41 8.52
N ALA A 30 -7.09 3.53 9.25
CA ALA A 30 -6.00 3.94 10.12
C ALA A 30 -6.41 3.83 11.58
N PHE A 31 -5.44 3.61 12.46
CA PHE A 31 -5.65 3.68 13.90
C PHE A 31 -4.99 4.93 14.44
N ARG A 32 -5.76 5.73 15.17
CA ARG A 32 -5.20 6.81 15.98
C ARG A 32 -4.45 6.23 17.18
N PHE A 33 -3.56 7.00 17.79
CA PHE A 33 -2.75 6.53 18.92
C PHE A 33 -3.55 6.08 20.16
N ASP A 34 -4.80 6.51 20.29
CA ASP A 34 -5.74 6.02 21.30
C ASP A 34 -6.52 4.77 20.83
N HIS A 35 -6.04 4.10 19.78
CA HIS A 35 -6.61 2.89 19.18
C HIS A 35 -8.01 3.05 18.59
N VAL A 36 -8.49 4.28 18.42
CA VAL A 36 -9.76 4.51 17.72
C VAL A 36 -9.55 4.29 16.21
N PRO A 37 -10.34 3.40 15.58
CA PRO A 37 -10.30 3.20 14.13
C PRO A 37 -10.86 4.43 13.41
N ILE A 38 -10.19 4.82 12.33
CA ILE A 38 -10.58 5.90 11.43
C ILE A 38 -10.66 5.34 10.02
N GLU A 39 -11.87 5.32 9.47
CA GLU A 39 -12.12 4.95 8.08
C GLU A 39 -11.50 6.01 7.16
N LEU A 40 -10.62 5.57 6.26
CA LEU A 40 -9.99 6.40 5.26
C LEU A 40 -10.71 6.22 3.93
N LYS A 41 -11.14 7.32 3.33
CA LYS A 41 -11.91 7.31 2.08
C LYS A 41 -11.07 7.78 0.90
N LYS A 42 -11.19 7.07 -0.21
CA LYS A 42 -10.63 7.43 -1.50
C LYS A 42 -11.21 8.76 -1.98
N ILE A 43 -10.35 9.69 -2.39
CA ILE A 43 -10.75 11.01 -2.92
C ILE A 43 -10.44 11.19 -4.41
N ARG A 44 -9.53 10.38 -4.97
CA ARG A 44 -9.19 10.37 -6.40
C ARG A 44 -8.73 8.99 -6.84
N ASN A 45 -8.68 8.75 -8.14
CA ASN A 45 -7.99 7.58 -8.68
C ASN A 45 -6.47 7.82 -8.68
N PRO A 46 -5.64 6.76 -8.54
CA PRO A 46 -4.20 6.89 -8.73
C PRO A 46 -3.89 7.33 -10.17
N PRO A 47 -2.82 8.11 -10.38
CA PRO A 47 -2.47 8.64 -11.71
C PRO A 47 -2.04 7.56 -12.70
N ILE A 48 -1.57 6.42 -12.18
CA ILE A 48 -1.23 5.21 -12.92
C ILE A 48 -1.95 4.06 -12.22
N GLU A 49 -2.34 3.02 -12.96
CA GLU A 49 -2.92 1.82 -12.38
C GLU A 49 -1.87 1.11 -11.52
N ILE A 50 -1.97 1.30 -10.19
CA ILE A 50 -1.12 0.70 -9.17
C ILE A 50 -2.01 0.06 -8.10
N PRO A 51 -1.64 -1.11 -7.55
CA PRO A 51 -2.47 -1.83 -6.59
C PRO A 51 -2.47 -1.16 -5.21
N SER A 52 -3.45 -1.49 -4.37
CA SER A 52 -3.37 -1.25 -2.93
C SER A 52 -2.31 -2.15 -2.27
N ASP A 53 -1.94 -1.87 -1.02
CA ASP A 53 -1.04 -2.73 -0.25
C ASP A 53 -1.61 -4.15 -0.11
N GLU A 54 -2.91 -4.27 0.17
CA GLU A 54 -3.64 -5.54 0.32
C GLU A 54 -3.60 -6.34 -1.00
N GLU A 55 -4.00 -5.73 -2.11
CA GLU A 55 -4.03 -6.39 -3.43
C GLU A 55 -2.63 -6.87 -3.86
N LEU A 56 -1.59 -6.10 -3.55
CA LEU A 56 -0.22 -6.49 -3.85
C LEU A 56 0.23 -7.68 -3.00
N LEU A 57 -0.05 -7.64 -1.69
CA LEU A 57 0.30 -8.74 -0.78
C LEU A 57 -0.45 -10.02 -1.14
N ASP A 58 -1.74 -9.93 -1.48
CA ASP A 58 -2.53 -11.08 -1.95
C ASP A 58 -1.92 -11.70 -3.21
N LYS A 59 -1.50 -10.87 -4.19
CA LYS A 59 -0.80 -11.36 -5.40
C LYS A 59 0.49 -12.09 -5.05
N ILE A 60 1.25 -11.59 -4.09
CA ILE A 60 2.51 -12.22 -3.65
C ILE A 60 2.20 -13.56 -2.97
N ILE A 61 1.23 -13.61 -2.06
CA ILE A 61 0.84 -14.83 -1.35
C ILE A 61 0.35 -15.88 -2.33
N ASN A 62 -0.59 -15.54 -3.21
CA ASN A 62 -1.11 -16.46 -4.23
C ASN A 62 0.02 -17.03 -5.09
N ARG A 63 0.99 -16.20 -5.49
CA ARG A 63 2.13 -16.65 -6.29
C ARG A 63 3.04 -17.62 -5.53
N LEU A 64 3.20 -17.42 -4.23
CA LEU A 64 3.97 -18.30 -3.36
C LEU A 64 3.26 -19.64 -3.12
N GLU A 65 1.93 -19.64 -3.02
CA GLU A 65 1.13 -20.86 -2.82
C GLU A 65 1.02 -21.72 -4.10
N GLU A 66 1.11 -21.10 -5.27
CA GLU A 66 1.16 -21.79 -6.58
C GLU A 66 2.53 -22.46 -6.87
N SER A 67 3.57 -22.16 -6.09
CA SER A 67 4.96 -22.59 -6.33
C SER A 67 5.35 -23.77 -5.45
#